data_AF-A0A328IWC9-F1
#
_entry.id   AF-A0A328IWC9-F1
#
_cell.length_a   1.000
_cell.length_b   1.000
_cell.length_c   1.000
_cell.angle_alpha   90.00
_cell.angle_beta   90.00
_cell.angle_gamma   90.00
#
_symmetry.space_group_name_H-M   'P 1'
#
loop_
_entity.id
_entity.type
_entity.pdbx_description
1 polymer ?
#
loop_
_entity_poly.entity_id
_entity_poly.type
_entity_poly.pdbx_seq_one_letter_code
_entity_poly.pdbx_strand_id
1 'polypeptide(L)'
;MKKSRLLWFIGRVAFWVLVLFIFFYMLFPFYWAVNSSLKSEAQLQMTPATFVPVDGNGKFSPTLQNYVAVFNDGTFVRALWNSTIVAGLTTVLALGVGSFAAYAMGKLRFKGKKITLYLILSLTMFPQ
;
A
#
# COMPACT_ATOMS: atom_id res chain seq x y z
N MET A 1 10.12 -4.79 45.46
CA MET A 1 10.04 -3.67 44.48
C MET A 1 10.80 -3.88 43.15
N LYS A 2 11.70 -4.87 42.94
CA LYS A 2 12.43 -5.04 41.66
C LYS A 2 11.70 -5.87 40.59
N LYS A 3 10.76 -6.75 40.98
CA LYS A 3 10.05 -7.68 40.09
C LYS A 3 9.14 -6.98 39.07
N SER A 4 8.57 -5.81 39.42
CA SER A 4 7.71 -5.03 38.51
C SER A 4 8.49 -4.35 37.39
N ARG A 5 9.72 -3.87 37.65
CA ARG A 5 10.57 -3.27 36.60
C ARG A 5 11.06 -4.31 35.59
N LEU A 6 11.37 -5.54 36.05
CA LEU A 6 11.81 -6.62 35.17
C LEU A 6 10.70 -7.10 34.24
N LEU A 7 9.48 -7.31 34.77
CA LEU A 7 8.32 -7.68 33.95
C LEU A 7 7.93 -6.58 32.95
N TRP A 8 8.06 -5.31 33.35
CA TRP A 8 7.86 -4.17 32.46
C TRP A 8 8.91 -4.12 31.35
N PHE A 9 10.18 -4.36 31.65
CA PHE A 9 11.25 -4.41 30.65
C PHE A 9 11.07 -5.57 29.67
N ILE A 10 10.74 -6.77 30.16
CA ILE A 10 10.45 -7.93 29.32
C ILE A 10 9.25 -7.66 28.41
N GLY A 11 8.17 -7.07 28.94
CA GLY A 11 7.01 -6.68 28.14
C GLY A 11 7.36 -5.66 27.06
N ARG A 12 8.20 -4.68 27.37
CA ARG A 12 8.68 -3.67 26.41
C ARG A 12 9.52 -4.31 25.29
N VAL A 13 10.46 -5.19 25.64
CA VAL A 13 11.29 -5.92 24.67
C VAL A 13 10.43 -6.82 23.79
N ALA A 14 9.53 -7.61 24.38
CA ALA A 14 8.61 -8.47 23.64
C ALA A 14 7.72 -7.69 22.68
N PHE A 15 7.20 -6.54 23.11
CA PHE A 15 6.43 -5.63 22.25
C PHE A 15 7.26 -5.15 21.05
N TRP A 16 8.50 -4.70 21.27
CA TRP A 16 9.36 -4.24 20.16
C TRP A 16 9.77 -5.37 19.22
N VAL A 17 10.02 -6.57 19.74
CA VAL A 17 10.29 -7.76 18.91
C VAL A 17 9.07 -8.08 18.04
N LEU A 18 7.86 -8.04 18.60
CA LEU A 18 6.63 -8.25 17.85
C LEU A 18 6.43 -7.18 16.77
N VAL A 19 6.65 -5.91 17.11
CA VAL A 19 6.57 -4.79 16.14
C VAL A 19 7.56 -4.99 15.00
N LEU A 20 8.82 -5.35 15.30
CA LEU A 20 9.84 -5.63 14.28
C LEU A 20 9.44 -6.82 13.40
N PHE A 21 8.93 -7.89 14.01
CA PHE A 21 8.47 -9.05 13.26
C PHE A 21 7.34 -8.70 12.29
N ILE A 22 6.30 -8.02 12.76
CA ILE A 22 5.17 -7.56 11.92
C ILE A 22 5.68 -6.63 10.82
N PHE A 23 6.57 -5.71 11.15
CA PHE A 23 7.16 -4.77 10.19
C PHE A 23 7.87 -5.50 9.04
N PHE A 24 8.77 -6.44 9.34
CA PHE A 24 9.46 -7.21 8.30
C PHE A 24 8.51 -8.11 7.51
N TYR A 25 7.53 -8.72 8.18
CA TYR A 25 6.53 -9.56 7.52
C TYR A 25 5.69 -8.73 6.52
N MET A 26 5.27 -7.53 6.89
CA MET A 26 4.51 -6.63 6.01
C MET A 26 5.36 -6.10 4.85
N LEU A 27 6.66 -5.87 5.06
CA LEU A 27 7.57 -5.38 4.02
C LEU A 27 8.06 -6.46 3.06
N PHE A 28 8.05 -7.72 3.47
CA PHE A 28 8.51 -8.83 2.64
C PHE A 28 7.88 -8.87 1.22
N PRO A 29 6.56 -8.76 1.02
CA PRO A 29 5.99 -8.73 -0.34
C PRO A 29 6.45 -7.53 -1.16
N PHE A 30 6.69 -6.36 -0.55
CA PHE A 30 7.22 -5.18 -1.24
C PHE A 30 8.68 -5.39 -1.65
N TYR A 31 9.49 -5.96 -0.75
CA TYR A 31 10.86 -6.36 -1.07
C TYR A 31 10.87 -7.33 -2.25
N TRP A 32 10.00 -8.34 -2.24
CA TRP A 32 9.90 -9.31 -3.32
C TRP A 32 9.49 -8.67 -4.65
N ALA A 33 8.54 -7.73 -4.62
CA ALA A 33 8.12 -6.99 -5.81
C ALA A 33 9.26 -6.17 -6.43
N VAL A 34 10.01 -5.44 -5.60
CA VAL A 34 11.18 -4.64 -6.04
C VAL A 34 12.31 -5.55 -6.54
N ASN A 35 12.58 -6.65 -5.84
CA ASN A 35 13.57 -7.62 -6.30
C ASN A 35 13.18 -8.23 -7.66
N SER A 36 11.89 -8.52 -7.86
CA SER A 36 11.39 -9.09 -9.11
C SER A 36 11.43 -8.07 -10.26
N SER A 37 11.16 -6.79 -10.00
CA SER A 37 11.22 -5.75 -11.04
C SER A 37 12.65 -5.48 -11.53
N LEU A 38 13.66 -5.79 -10.72
CA LEU A 38 15.09 -5.65 -11.05
C LEU A 38 15.70 -6.89 -11.71
N LYS A 39 14.92 -7.95 -11.95
CA LYS A 39 15.38 -9.19 -12.60
C LYS A 39 14.99 -9.25 -14.06
N SER A 40 15.83 -9.87 -14.87
CA SER A 40 15.47 -10.24 -16.25
C SER A 40 14.50 -11.43 -16.25
N GLU A 41 13.80 -11.65 -17.36
CA GLU A 41 12.91 -12.80 -17.53
C GLU A 41 13.63 -14.13 -17.26
N ALA A 42 14.87 -14.27 -17.75
CA ALA A 42 15.70 -15.44 -17.51
C ALA A 42 15.97 -15.65 -16.01
N GLN A 43 16.23 -14.58 -15.24
CA GLN A 43 16.46 -14.64 -13.79
C GLN A 43 15.18 -14.96 -13.00
N LEU A 44 14.02 -14.55 -13.49
CA LEU A 44 12.72 -14.86 -12.88
C LEU A 44 12.33 -16.32 -13.07
N GLN A 45 12.77 -16.96 -14.16
CA GLN A 45 12.49 -18.36 -14.48
C GLN A 45 13.52 -19.34 -13.88
N MET A 46 14.57 -18.86 -13.21
CA MET A 46 15.57 -19.73 -12.58
C MET A 46 14.97 -20.54 -11.41
N THR A 47 15.36 -21.80 -11.31
CA THR A 47 15.05 -22.69 -10.17
C THR A 47 16.37 -23.11 -9.51
N PRO A 48 16.60 -22.84 -8.21
CA PRO A 48 15.69 -22.22 -7.24
C PRO A 48 15.53 -20.70 -7.42
N ALA A 49 14.41 -20.16 -6.94
CA ALA A 49 14.16 -18.72 -6.94
C ALA A 49 15.17 -17.99 -6.05
N THR A 50 15.75 -16.92 -6.57
CA THR A 50 16.82 -16.17 -5.91
C THR A 50 16.25 -15.02 -5.06
N PHE A 51 16.78 -14.79 -3.87
CA PHE A 51 16.36 -13.65 -3.04
C PHE A 51 16.90 -12.31 -3.56
N VAL A 52 17.97 -12.33 -4.35
CA VAL A 52 18.59 -11.15 -4.95
C VAL A 52 18.74 -11.31 -6.47
N PRO A 53 18.88 -10.22 -7.25
CA PRO A 53 19.11 -10.30 -8.69
C PRO A 53 20.52 -10.83 -8.96
N VAL A 54 20.62 -12.13 -9.28
CA VAL A 54 21.88 -12.79 -9.63
C VAL A 54 21.78 -13.42 -11.01
N ASP A 55 22.87 -13.41 -11.77
CA ASP A 55 22.96 -14.07 -13.08
C ASP A 55 23.17 -15.59 -12.94
N GLY A 56 23.20 -16.30 -14.08
CA GLY A 56 23.43 -17.75 -14.13
C GLY A 56 24.76 -18.21 -13.53
N ASN A 57 25.71 -17.29 -13.32
CA ASN A 57 27.02 -17.56 -12.74
C ASN A 57 27.08 -17.14 -11.25
N GLY A 58 25.95 -16.76 -10.65
CA GLY A 58 25.84 -16.35 -9.25
C GLY A 58 26.34 -14.92 -8.97
N LYS A 59 26.62 -14.10 -10.00
CA LYS A 59 27.05 -12.71 -9.82
C LYS A 59 25.85 -11.79 -9.70
N PHE A 60 25.94 -10.80 -8.82
CA PHE A 60 24.92 -9.78 -8.65
C PHE A 60 24.79 -8.93 -9.92
N SER A 61 23.63 -9.02 -10.58
CA SER A 61 23.37 -8.39 -11.87
C SER A 61 21.91 -7.91 -11.94
N PRO A 62 21.63 -6.70 -11.40
CA PRO A 62 20.33 -6.06 -11.53
C PRO A 62 20.15 -5.42 -12.91
N THR A 63 18.92 -5.42 -13.42
CA THR A 63 18.56 -4.78 -14.69
C THR A 63 17.48 -3.72 -14.49
N LEU A 64 17.60 -2.61 -15.23
CA LEU A 64 16.57 -1.57 -15.33
C LEU A 64 15.79 -1.63 -16.65
N GLN A 65 16.04 -2.65 -17.47
CA GLN A 65 15.40 -2.80 -18.78
C GLN A 65 13.88 -2.90 -18.67
N ASN A 66 13.35 -3.53 -17.61
CA ASN A 66 11.90 -3.61 -17.37
C ASN A 66 11.28 -2.22 -17.23
N TYR A 67 11.94 -1.30 -16.53
CA TYR A 67 11.45 0.08 -16.38
C TYR A 67 11.49 0.83 -17.71
N VAL A 68 12.61 0.73 -18.44
CA VAL A 68 12.73 1.37 -19.76
C VAL A 68 11.69 0.83 -20.74
N ALA A 69 11.45 -0.48 -20.76
CA ALA A 69 10.46 -1.12 -21.62
C ALA A 69 9.04 -0.62 -21.31
N VAL A 70 8.68 -0.56 -20.02
CA VAL A 70 7.35 -0.13 -19.56
C VAL A 70 7.11 1.37 -19.85
N PHE A 71 8.11 2.23 -19.69
CA PHE A 71 7.97 3.66 -20.01
C PHE A 71 8.01 3.96 -21.52
N ASN A 72 8.59 3.06 -22.32
CA ASN A 72 8.51 3.15 -23.78
C ASN A 72 7.19 2.58 -24.34
N ASP A 73 6.43 1.82 -23.54
CA ASP A 73 5.08 1.39 -23.91
C ASP A 73 4.09 2.55 -23.75
N GLY A 74 3.70 3.13 -24.90
CA GLY A 74 2.74 4.23 -24.94
C GLY A 74 1.36 3.88 -24.35
N THR A 75 0.97 2.60 -24.32
CA THR A 75 -0.27 2.15 -23.70
C THR A 75 -0.18 2.26 -22.18
N PHE A 76 0.92 1.79 -21.60
CA PHE A 76 1.19 1.90 -20.17
C PHE A 76 1.24 3.36 -19.71
N VAL A 77 1.99 4.21 -20.43
CA VAL A 77 2.11 5.64 -20.07
C VAL A 77 0.76 6.35 -20.13
N ARG A 78 -0.06 6.07 -21.16
CA ARG A 78 -1.42 6.60 -21.26
C ARG A 78 -2.30 6.10 -20.12
N ALA A 79 -2.24 4.81 -19.78
CA ALA A 79 -2.99 4.25 -18.66
C ALA A 79 -2.59 4.91 -17.33
N LEU A 80 -1.29 5.09 -17.08
CA LEU A 80 -0.77 5.77 -15.89
C LEU A 80 -1.28 7.22 -15.80
N TRP A 81 -1.28 7.94 -16.92
CA TRP A 81 -1.80 9.31 -16.97
C TRP A 81 -3.31 9.38 -16.74
N ASN A 82 -4.08 8.50 -17.38
CA ASN A 82 -5.53 8.40 -17.19
C ASN A 82 -5.86 8.11 -15.72
N SER A 83 -5.20 7.13 -15.10
CA SER A 83 -5.41 6.81 -13.68
C SER A 83 -5.04 7.97 -12.78
N THR A 84 -3.94 8.69 -13.07
CA THR A 84 -3.53 9.87 -12.28
C THR A 84 -4.58 10.98 -12.36
N ILE A 85 -5.07 11.29 -13.56
CA ILE A 85 -6.13 12.29 -13.76
C ILE A 85 -7.41 11.86 -13.05
N VAL A 86 -7.87 10.63 -13.27
CA VAL A 86 -9.12 10.13 -12.70
C VAL A 86 -9.04 10.12 -11.18
N ALA A 87 -7.97 9.57 -10.59
CA ALA A 87 -7.78 9.53 -9.15
C ALA A 87 -7.67 10.94 -8.54
N GLY A 88 -6.93 11.84 -9.19
CA GLY A 88 -6.77 13.22 -8.75
C GLY A 88 -8.09 14.00 -8.78
N LEU A 89 -8.77 14.01 -9.93
CA LEU A 89 -10.07 14.69 -10.08
C LEU A 89 -11.12 14.12 -9.15
N THR A 90 -11.21 12.79 -9.04
CA THR A 90 -12.16 12.14 -8.14
C THR A 90 -11.89 12.54 -6.70
N THR A 91 -10.63 12.57 -6.27
CA THR A 91 -10.25 12.98 -4.91
C THR A 91 -10.63 14.44 -4.65
N VAL A 92 -10.32 15.36 -5.56
CA VAL A 92 -10.64 16.78 -5.42
C VAL A 92 -12.15 17.00 -5.35
N LEU A 93 -12.91 16.37 -6.23
CA LEU A 93 -14.37 16.47 -6.25
C LEU A 93 -15.00 15.85 -5.00
N ALA A 94 -14.53 14.66 -4.60
CA ALA A 94 -15.00 13.97 -3.40
C ALA A 94 -14.71 14.77 -2.13
N LEU A 95 -13.53 15.38 -2.01
CA LEU A 95 -13.21 16.26 -0.89
C LEU A 95 -14.02 17.55 -0.94
N GLY A 96 -14.18 18.15 -2.11
CA GLY A 96 -14.97 19.37 -2.28
C GLY A 96 -16.41 19.18 -1.80
N VAL A 97 -17.12 18.19 -2.36
CA VAL A 97 -18.51 17.89 -1.98
C VAL A 97 -18.58 17.28 -0.58
N GLY A 98 -17.70 16.32 -0.29
CA GLY A 98 -17.68 15.57 0.96
C GLY A 98 -17.38 16.43 2.19
N SER A 99 -16.55 17.48 2.06
CA SER A 99 -16.28 18.40 3.16
C SER A 99 -17.51 19.23 3.54
N PHE A 100 -18.29 19.71 2.57
CA PHE A 100 -19.55 20.40 2.84
C PHE A 100 -20.56 19.47 3.50
N ALA A 101 -20.69 18.23 3.00
CA ALA A 101 -21.55 17.23 3.60
C ALA A 101 -21.11 16.90 5.05
N ALA A 102 -19.83 16.66 5.28
CA ALA A 102 -19.27 16.40 6.60
C ALA A 102 -19.51 17.57 7.57
N TYR A 103 -19.37 18.81 7.10
CA TYR A 103 -19.65 20.00 7.92
C TYR A 103 -21.13 20.10 8.31
N ALA A 104 -22.05 19.91 7.36
CA ALA A 104 -23.47 19.90 7.63
C ALA A 104 -23.86 18.81 8.63
N MET A 105 -23.29 17.61 8.48
CA MET A 105 -23.52 16.48 9.38
C MET A 105 -22.89 16.69 10.77
N GLY A 106 -21.71 17.31 10.85
CA GLY A 106 -21.02 17.52 12.12
C GLY A 106 -21.58 18.68 12.95
N LYS A 107 -21.91 19.81 12.29
CA LYS A 107 -22.17 21.07 12.98
C LYS A 107 -23.62 21.55 12.91
N LEU A 108 -24.36 21.23 11.84
CA LEU A 108 -25.75 21.66 11.70
C LEU A 108 -26.73 20.69 12.37
N ARG A 109 -27.83 21.24 12.88
CA ARG A 109 -28.98 20.49 13.40
C ARG A 109 -30.13 20.60 12.41
N PHE A 110 -30.37 19.55 11.64
CA PHE A 110 -31.43 19.49 10.62
C PHE A 110 -32.27 18.20 10.75
N LYS A 111 -33.53 18.26 10.30
CA LYS A 111 -34.44 17.11 10.29
C LYS A 111 -34.00 16.11 9.22
N GLY A 112 -33.91 14.81 9.55
CA GLY A 112 -33.48 13.76 8.62
C GLY A 112 -32.01 13.31 8.74
N LYS A 113 -31.20 13.97 9.58
CA LYS A 113 -29.77 13.67 9.78
C LYS A 113 -29.44 12.18 10.00
N LYS A 114 -30.24 11.46 10.80
CA LYS A 114 -30.03 10.03 11.06
C LYS A 114 -30.22 9.18 9.79
N ILE A 115 -31.24 9.49 8.99
CA ILE A 115 -31.53 8.78 7.73
C ILE A 115 -30.37 9.00 6.75
N THR A 116 -29.90 10.25 6.62
CA THR A 116 -28.73 10.55 5.78
C THR A 116 -27.48 9.79 6.22
N LEU A 117 -27.21 9.68 7.52
CA LEU A 117 -26.10 8.85 8.03
C LEU A 117 -26.25 7.38 7.62
N TYR A 118 -27.43 6.80 7.84
CA TYR A 118 -27.67 5.40 7.50
C TYR A 118 -27.52 5.14 6.00
N LEU A 119 -28.02 6.04 5.14
CA LEU A 119 -27.86 5.92 3.69
C LEU A 119 -26.40 5.95 3.27
N ILE A 120 -25.59 6.88 3.81
CA ILE A 120 -24.15 6.94 3.54
C ILE A 120 -23.48 5.63 3.96
N LEU A 121 -23.79 5.12 5.16
CA LEU A 121 -23.23 3.88 5.64
C LEU A 121 -23.61 2.68 4.75
N SER A 122 -24.90 2.58 4.38
CA SER A 122 -25.40 1.53 3.49
C SER A 122 -24.68 1.54 2.14
N LEU A 123 -24.44 2.71 1.56
CA LEU A 123 -23.69 2.84 0.30
C LEU A 123 -22.23 2.38 0.43
N THR A 124 -21.58 2.63 1.57
CA THR A 124 -20.18 2.20 1.80
C THR A 124 -20.03 0.71 2.11
N MET A 125 -21.09 0.03 2.54
CA MET A 125 -21.07 -1.40 2.87
C MET A 125 -21.48 -2.30 1.70
N PHE A 126 -22.03 -1.73 0.62
CA PHE A 126 -22.37 -2.50 -0.57
C PHE A 126 -21.08 -2.94 -1.26
N PRO A 127 -20.85 -4.26 -1.47
CA PRO A 127 -19.62 -4.74 -2.09
C PRO A 127 -19.56 -4.25 -3.54
N GLN A 128 -18.40 -3.66 -3.91
CA GLN A 128 -18.07 -3.27 -5.28
C GLN A 128 -17.40 -4.41 -6.04
#